data_AF-A0A2V9J5U8-F1
#
_entry.id   AF-A0A2V9J5U8-F1
#
_cell.length_a   1.000
_cell.length_b   1.000
_cell.length_c   1.000
_cell.angle_alpha   90.00
_cell.angle_beta   90.00
_cell.angle_gamma   90.00
#
_symmetry.space_group_name_H-M   'P 1'
#
loop_
_entity.id
_entity.type
_entity.pdbx_description
1 polymer ?
#
loop_
_entity_poly.entity_id
_entity_poly.type
_entity_poly.pdbx_seq_one_letter_code
_entity_poly.pdbx_strand_id
1 'polypeptide(L)'
;MLRKFAIIHSVVLLAGMAPATSALGTQVGAPASGCPTDPDRVEEALADLYNLQFLPARQALEAWLREHPEDLRALNYLSNAILDQELLKEGLFASEAYTNKGDVFRKGKAALTPGFEKEFLASLEKAQKAAEDRLQKNPGDQDALYWAGMAHAARSPI
;
A
#
# COMPACT_ATOMS: atom_id res chain seq x y z
N MET A 1 62.90 -20.72 6.77
CA MET A 1 62.79 -21.92 5.91
C MET A 1 61.49 -21.77 5.14
N LEU A 2 61.44 -21.30 3.89
CA LEU A 2 62.06 -21.77 2.65
C LEU A 2 61.36 -23.04 2.07
N ARG A 3 60.50 -22.80 1.07
CA ARG A 3 60.24 -23.60 -0.17
C ARG A 3 59.49 -24.94 -0.01
N LYS A 4 58.77 -25.49 -0.99
CA LYS A 4 58.18 -25.14 -2.31
C LYS A 4 57.55 -26.47 -2.79
N PHE A 5 56.35 -26.47 -3.36
CA PHE A 5 55.91 -27.45 -4.39
C PHE A 5 54.96 -26.67 -5.32
N ALA A 6 55.42 -26.24 -6.50
CA ALA A 6 55.27 -26.93 -7.80
C ALA A 6 53.81 -26.88 -8.31
N ILE A 7 53.45 -25.83 -9.07
CA ILE A 7 53.29 -25.84 -10.55
C ILE A 7 52.40 -26.98 -11.05
N ILE A 8 51.19 -26.65 -11.50
CA ILE A 8 50.67 -27.05 -12.83
C ILE A 8 49.81 -25.90 -13.37
N HIS A 9 50.32 -25.21 -14.38
CA HIS A 9 49.49 -24.47 -15.33
C HIS A 9 48.88 -25.48 -16.28
N SER A 10 47.55 -25.53 -16.35
CA SER A 10 46.86 -26.11 -17.51
C SER A 10 45.62 -25.28 -17.82
N VAL A 11 45.78 -24.47 -18.87
CA VAL A 11 44.69 -23.89 -19.66
C VAL A 11 43.96 -25.04 -20.35
N VAL A 12 42.65 -25.13 -20.15
CA VAL A 12 41.76 -25.79 -21.11
C VAL A 12 40.68 -24.79 -21.48
N LEU A 13 40.90 -24.19 -22.65
CA LEU A 13 39.89 -23.47 -23.42
C LEU A 13 39.06 -24.54 -24.14
N LEU A 14 37.77 -24.64 -23.84
CA LEU A 14 36.83 -25.33 -24.73
C LEU A 14 35.71 -24.36 -25.10
N ALA A 15 35.65 -24.09 -26.40
CA ALA A 15 34.67 -23.28 -27.08
C ALA A 15 33.27 -23.91 -27.01
N GLY A 16 32.24 -23.06 -27.02
CA GLY A 16 30.86 -23.51 -27.15
C GLY A 16 29.86 -22.36 -27.02
N MET A 17 29.64 -21.65 -28.12
CA MET A 17 28.53 -20.72 -28.31
C MET A 17 27.18 -21.35 -27.93
N ALA A 18 26.40 -20.63 -27.14
CA ALA A 18 25.01 -20.34 -27.47
C ALA A 18 24.58 -19.07 -26.71
N PRO A 19 24.25 -17.96 -27.39
CA PRO A 19 23.46 -16.93 -26.75
C PRO A 19 22.07 -17.54 -26.51
N ALA A 20 21.73 -17.77 -25.24
CA ALA A 20 20.34 -17.95 -24.88
C ALA A 20 19.64 -16.62 -25.15
N THR A 21 19.11 -16.50 -26.37
CA THR A 21 18.12 -15.50 -26.75
C THR A 21 17.01 -15.60 -25.71
N SER A 22 17.04 -14.73 -24.70
CA SER A 22 15.90 -14.56 -23.81
C SER A 22 14.80 -14.01 -24.69
N ALA A 23 13.91 -14.92 -25.11
CA ALA A 23 12.68 -14.59 -25.76
C ALA A 23 11.99 -13.54 -24.90
N LEU A 24 11.58 -12.45 -25.57
CA LEU A 24 10.68 -11.43 -25.05
C LEU A 24 9.69 -12.10 -24.10
N GLY A 25 9.72 -11.69 -22.83
CA GLY A 25 8.66 -12.02 -21.90
C GLY A 25 7.35 -11.63 -22.57
N THR A 26 6.56 -12.63 -22.94
CA THR A 26 5.15 -12.46 -23.27
C THR A 26 4.53 -11.86 -22.02
N GLN A 27 4.37 -10.54 -22.03
CA GLN A 27 3.49 -9.84 -21.12
C GLN A 27 2.13 -10.49 -21.32
N VAL A 28 1.73 -11.33 -20.37
CA VAL A 28 0.35 -11.80 -20.26
C VAL A 28 -0.43 -10.55 -19.89
N GLY A 29 -0.86 -9.82 -20.91
CA GLY A 29 -1.85 -8.76 -20.77
C GLY A 29 -3.10 -9.42 -20.24
N ALA A 30 -3.33 -9.29 -18.93
CA ALA A 30 -4.66 -9.48 -18.38
C ALA A 30 -5.61 -8.60 -19.19
N PRO A 31 -6.81 -9.09 -19.58
CA PRO A 31 -7.78 -8.25 -20.24
C PRO A 31 -8.11 -7.11 -19.29
N ALA A 32 -7.64 -5.90 -19.62
CA ALA A 32 -8.18 -4.67 -19.07
C ALA A 32 -9.66 -4.65 -19.50
N SER A 33 -10.53 -5.07 -18.58
CA SER A 33 -11.97 -4.95 -18.74
C SER A 33 -12.31 -3.51 -19.14
N GLY A 34 -13.15 -3.38 -20.17
CA GLY A 34 -13.46 -2.12 -20.84
C GLY A 34 -13.91 -0.98 -19.92
N CYS A 35 -13.52 0.23 -20.34
CA CYS A 35 -13.70 1.55 -19.74
C CYS A 35 -15.16 1.97 -19.49
N PRO A 36 -15.43 2.66 -18.36
CA PRO A 36 -16.26 3.85 -18.34
C PRO A 36 -15.36 5.10 -18.37
N THR A 37 -15.68 6.05 -19.24
CA THR A 37 -15.04 7.38 -19.36
C THR A 37 -15.59 8.35 -18.30
N ASP A 38 -15.97 7.83 -17.14
CA ASP A 38 -16.08 8.64 -15.92
C ASP A 38 -14.67 8.63 -15.33
N PRO A 39 -14.04 9.79 -15.04
CA PRO A 39 -12.77 9.79 -14.33
C PRO A 39 -12.90 8.88 -13.10
N ASP A 40 -11.93 7.97 -12.91
CA ASP A 40 -11.91 7.09 -11.74
C ASP A 40 -11.72 7.98 -10.51
N ARG A 41 -12.84 8.39 -9.89
CA ARG A 41 -12.85 9.32 -8.76
C ARG A 41 -12.06 8.77 -7.56
N VAL A 42 -11.93 7.44 -7.47
CA VAL A 42 -11.11 6.80 -6.44
C VAL A 42 -9.62 7.01 -6.74
N GLU A 43 -9.23 6.96 -8.01
CA GLU A 43 -7.85 7.27 -8.45
C GLU A 43 -7.53 8.76 -8.28
N GLU A 44 -8.48 9.66 -8.56
CA GLU A 44 -8.31 11.09 -8.29
C GLU A 44 -8.14 11.37 -6.79
N ALA A 45 -8.95 10.73 -5.94
CA ALA A 45 -8.80 10.84 -4.50
C ALA A 45 -7.46 10.26 -4.01
N LEU A 46 -6.95 9.20 -4.64
CA LEU A 46 -5.61 8.69 -4.37
C LEU A 46 -4.53 9.71 -4.73
N ALA A 47 -4.66 10.39 -5.88
CA ALA A 47 -3.76 11.46 -6.25
C ALA A 47 -3.79 12.62 -5.23
N ASP A 48 -4.97 12.96 -4.71
CA ASP A 48 -5.12 13.94 -3.63
C ASP A 48 -4.39 13.49 -2.34
N LEU A 49 -4.50 12.22 -1.95
CA LEU A 49 -3.77 11.64 -0.81
C LEU A 49 -2.24 11.83 -0.97
N TYR A 50 -1.70 11.53 -2.15
CA TYR A 50 -0.27 11.72 -2.43
C TYR A 50 0.16 13.19 -2.43
N ASN A 51 -0.77 14.12 -2.70
CA ASN A 51 -0.53 15.56 -2.66
C ASN A 51 -0.90 16.21 -1.31
N LEU A 52 -1.05 15.40 -0.24
CA LEU A 52 -1.41 15.84 1.11
C LEU A 52 -2.78 16.55 1.17
N GLN A 53 -3.63 16.39 0.15
CA GLN A 53 -4.98 16.95 0.08
C GLN A 53 -5.97 15.98 0.75
N PHE A 54 -5.74 15.70 2.03
CA PHE A 54 -6.48 14.66 2.77
C PHE A 54 -7.97 14.97 2.94
N LEU A 55 -8.32 16.24 3.19
CA LEU A 55 -9.71 16.65 3.34
C LEU A 55 -10.50 16.53 2.01
N PRO A 56 -10.01 17.07 0.87
CA PRO A 56 -10.61 16.79 -0.44
C PRO A 56 -10.72 15.31 -0.77
N ALA A 57 -9.65 14.53 -0.59
CA ALA A 57 -9.66 13.09 -0.83
C ALA A 57 -10.74 12.38 -0.01
N ARG A 58 -10.82 12.68 1.30
CA ARG A 58 -11.83 12.13 2.20
C ARG A 58 -13.25 12.43 1.70
N GLN A 59 -13.53 13.69 1.34
CA GLN A 59 -14.86 14.08 0.86
C GLN A 59 -15.24 13.36 -0.45
N ALA A 60 -14.30 13.21 -1.38
CA ALA A 60 -14.50 12.49 -2.62
C ALA A 60 -14.79 11.00 -2.38
N LEU A 61 -14.02 10.36 -1.48
CA LEU A 61 -14.20 8.96 -1.11
C LEU A 61 -15.52 8.71 -0.37
N GLU A 62 -15.90 9.59 0.56
CA GLU A 62 -17.21 9.53 1.24
C GLU A 62 -18.36 9.69 0.23
N ALA A 63 -18.21 10.56 -0.77
CA ALA A 63 -19.20 10.71 -1.83
C ALA A 63 -19.31 9.43 -2.68
N TRP A 64 -18.17 8.86 -3.10
CA TRP A 64 -18.11 7.61 -3.85
C TRP A 64 -18.75 6.44 -3.10
N LEU A 65 -18.42 6.28 -1.81
CA LEU A 65 -18.90 5.16 -0.99
C LEU A 65 -20.40 5.21 -0.68
N ARG A 66 -21.08 6.34 -0.90
CA ARG A 66 -22.56 6.39 -0.86
C ARG A 66 -23.19 5.63 -2.03
N GLU A 67 -22.52 5.59 -3.17
CA GLU A 67 -22.98 4.94 -4.39
C GLU A 67 -22.36 3.53 -4.55
N HIS A 68 -21.15 3.35 -4.01
CA HIS A 68 -20.35 2.13 -4.12
C HIS A 68 -19.87 1.64 -2.74
N PRO A 69 -20.77 1.24 -1.83
CA PRO A 69 -20.44 0.98 -0.42
C PRO A 69 -19.48 -0.19 -0.19
N GLU A 70 -19.29 -1.07 -1.19
CA GLU A 70 -18.43 -2.26 -1.12
C GLU A 70 -17.11 -2.09 -1.91
N ASP A 71 -16.81 -0.88 -2.41
CA ASP A 71 -15.53 -0.63 -3.09
C ASP A 71 -14.36 -0.72 -2.10
N LEU A 72 -13.61 -1.82 -2.18
CA LEU A 72 -12.50 -2.12 -1.29
C LEU A 72 -11.36 -1.11 -1.37
N ARG A 73 -11.11 -0.51 -2.55
CA ARG A 73 -10.08 0.52 -2.72
C ARG A 73 -10.49 1.76 -1.94
N ALA A 74 -11.72 2.23 -2.19
CA ALA A 74 -12.23 3.46 -1.59
C ALA A 74 -12.37 3.35 -0.06
N LEU A 75 -12.79 2.19 0.47
CA LEU A 75 -12.86 1.94 1.92
C LEU A 75 -11.47 2.03 2.59
N ASN A 76 -10.43 1.50 1.94
CA ASN A 76 -9.06 1.58 2.44
C ASN A 76 -8.49 2.99 2.33
N TYR A 77 -8.65 3.65 1.18
CA TYR A 77 -8.19 5.03 1.01
C TYR A 77 -8.92 6.01 1.94
N LEU A 78 -10.20 5.78 2.26
CA LEU A 78 -10.91 6.58 3.25
C LEU A 78 -10.28 6.45 4.63
N SER A 79 -9.92 5.23 5.01
CA SER A 79 -9.23 4.97 6.29
C SER A 79 -7.89 5.69 6.34
N ASN A 80 -7.12 5.69 5.24
CA ASN A 80 -5.88 6.46 5.14
C ASN A 80 -6.15 7.96 5.23
N ALA A 81 -7.13 8.49 4.51
CA ALA A 81 -7.48 9.91 4.55
C ALA A 81 -7.82 10.39 5.97
N ILE A 82 -8.55 9.57 6.74
CA ILE A 82 -8.90 9.85 8.14
C ILE A 82 -7.63 9.90 9.00
N LEU A 83 -6.79 8.87 8.93
CA LEU A 83 -5.52 8.80 9.67
C LEU A 83 -4.60 9.96 9.31
N ASP A 84 -4.30 10.12 8.02
CA ASP A 84 -3.31 11.07 7.53
C ASP A 84 -3.76 12.52 7.77
N GLN A 85 -5.06 12.83 7.69
CA GLN A 85 -5.55 14.15 8.07
C GLN A 85 -5.26 14.47 9.54
N GLU A 86 -5.44 13.49 10.44
CA GLU A 86 -5.14 13.66 11.86
C GLU A 86 -3.62 13.79 12.09
N LEU A 87 -2.82 12.96 11.43
CA LEU A 87 -1.36 13.03 11.51
C LEU A 87 -0.82 14.37 10.98
N LEU A 88 -1.41 14.91 9.91
CA LEU A 88 -1.05 16.23 9.36
C LEU A 88 -1.38 17.36 10.33
N LYS A 89 -2.56 17.31 10.94
CA LYS A 89 -2.99 18.28 11.96
C LYS A 89 -2.03 18.31 13.15
N GLU A 90 -1.55 17.14 13.59
CA GLU A 90 -0.61 17.01 14.70
C GLU A 90 0.85 17.25 14.30
N GLY A 91 1.12 17.62 13.04
CA GLY A 91 2.46 17.90 12.54
C GLY A 91 3.36 16.67 12.44
N LEU A 92 2.76 15.47 12.37
CA LEU A 92 3.48 14.19 12.39
C LEU A 92 4.12 13.82 11.04
N PHE A 93 3.86 14.57 9.97
CA PHE A 93 4.62 14.47 8.71
C PHE A 93 5.90 15.31 8.70
N ALA A 94 6.10 16.19 9.70
CA ALA A 94 7.28 17.03 9.77
C ALA A 94 8.52 16.20 10.17
N SER A 95 9.69 16.52 9.61
CA SER A 95 10.92 15.78 9.89
C SER A 95 11.24 15.78 11.37
N GLU A 96 10.93 16.87 12.07
CA GLU A 96 11.13 17.08 13.50
C GLU A 96 10.43 16.01 14.34
N ALA A 97 9.25 15.54 13.93
CA ALA A 97 8.50 14.49 14.64
C ALA A 97 9.25 13.16 14.71
N TYR A 98 10.13 12.90 13.73
CA TYR A 98 10.96 11.70 13.64
C TYR A 98 12.39 11.92 14.16
N THR A 99 12.81 13.18 14.35
CA THR A 99 14.07 13.50 15.04
C THR A 99 13.94 13.31 16.56
N ASN A 100 15.04 13.46 17.31
CA ASN A 100 15.05 13.32 18.77
C ASN A 100 14.49 11.98 19.28
N LYS A 101 14.86 10.88 18.62
CA LYS A 101 14.50 9.49 18.99
C LYS A 101 12.97 9.21 19.01
N GLY A 102 12.18 9.93 18.22
CA GLY A 102 10.72 9.70 18.15
C GLY A 102 9.99 10.07 19.44
N ASP A 103 10.47 11.10 20.13
CA ASP A 103 9.95 11.53 21.43
C ASP A 103 8.44 11.84 21.43
N VAL A 104 7.90 12.29 20.29
CA VAL A 104 6.46 12.56 20.11
C VAL A 104 5.63 11.28 20.26
N PHE A 105 6.08 10.19 19.62
CA PHE A 105 5.44 8.88 19.71
C PHE A 105 5.63 8.25 21.10
N ARG A 106 6.83 8.35 21.67
CA ARG A 106 7.17 7.75 22.98
C ARG A 106 6.40 8.37 24.14
N LYS A 107 6.10 9.67 24.07
CA LYS A 107 5.40 10.39 25.14
C LYS A 107 3.88 10.23 25.06
N GLY A 108 3.34 9.64 23.99
CA GLY A 108 1.89 9.48 23.78
C GLY A 108 1.15 10.81 23.77
N LYS A 109 1.79 11.87 23.26
CA LYS A 109 1.39 13.28 23.48
C LYS A 109 0.70 13.94 22.28
N ALA A 110 0.44 13.21 21.19
CA ALA A 110 -0.38 13.77 20.12
C ALA A 110 -1.78 14.08 20.69
N ALA A 111 -2.22 15.32 20.56
CA ALA A 111 -3.50 15.78 21.07
C ALA A 111 -4.61 15.40 20.08
N LEU A 112 -4.76 14.10 19.84
CA LEU A 112 -5.67 13.57 18.83
C LEU A 112 -7.09 14.10 19.06
N THR A 113 -7.77 14.43 17.96
CA THR A 113 -9.15 14.86 17.95
C THR A 113 -10.02 13.86 18.73
N PRO A 114 -10.84 14.32 19.71
CA PRO A 114 -11.73 13.43 20.43
C PRO A 114 -12.62 12.62 19.47
N GLY A 115 -12.57 11.29 19.57
CA GLY A 115 -13.34 10.38 18.71
C GLY A 115 -12.66 9.94 17.42
N PHE A 116 -11.50 10.51 17.06
CA PHE A 116 -10.72 10.13 15.88
C PHE A 116 -10.46 8.62 15.83
N GLU A 117 -9.94 8.04 16.90
CA GLU A 117 -9.57 6.61 16.93
C GLU A 117 -10.79 5.72 16.67
N LYS A 118 -11.94 6.06 17.27
CA LYS A 118 -13.20 5.35 17.04
C LYS A 118 -13.63 5.44 15.57
N GLU A 119 -13.50 6.60 14.96
CA GLU A 119 -13.85 6.83 13.56
C GLU A 119 -12.95 6.03 12.62
N PHE A 120 -11.64 6.08 12.83
CA PHE A 120 -10.66 5.35 12.04
C PHE A 120 -10.81 3.83 12.17
N LEU A 121 -10.99 3.33 13.39
CA LEU A 121 -11.23 1.91 13.61
C LEU A 121 -12.55 1.44 12.97
N ALA A 122 -13.59 2.28 12.98
CA ALA A 122 -14.86 1.97 12.32
C ALA A 122 -14.74 1.97 10.79
N SER A 123 -13.88 2.80 10.19
CA SER A 123 -13.64 2.74 8.73
C SER A 123 -12.88 1.48 8.34
N LEU A 124 -11.88 1.08 9.13
CA LEU A 124 -11.15 -0.17 8.93
C LEU A 124 -12.04 -1.40 9.09
N GLU A 125 -12.96 -1.40 10.06
CA GLU A 125 -13.93 -2.48 10.25
C GLU A 125 -14.82 -2.66 9.01
N LYS A 126 -15.27 -1.56 8.39
CA LYS A 126 -16.03 -1.63 7.13
C LYS A 126 -15.20 -2.21 6.00
N ALA A 127 -13.94 -1.78 5.86
CA ALA A 127 -13.02 -2.29 4.84
C ALA A 127 -12.79 -3.81 5.00
N GLN A 128 -12.52 -4.26 6.22
CA GLN A 128 -12.33 -5.68 6.55
C GLN A 128 -13.59 -6.49 6.26
N LYS A 129 -14.75 -6.02 6.73
CA LYS A 129 -16.02 -6.70 6.48
C LYS A 129 -16.32 -6.86 4.99
N ALA A 130 -16.15 -5.82 4.18
CA ALA A 130 -16.41 -5.89 2.76
C ALA A 130 -15.47 -6.88 2.05
N ALA A 131 -14.19 -6.93 2.46
CA ALA A 131 -13.24 -7.90 1.92
C ALA A 131 -13.58 -9.33 2.36
N GLU A 132 -13.93 -9.55 3.62
CA GLU A 132 -14.39 -10.85 4.13
C GLU A 132 -15.64 -11.35 3.40
N ASP A 133 -16.62 -10.48 3.18
CA ASP A 133 -17.85 -10.82 2.45
C ASP A 133 -17.55 -11.26 0.99
N ARG A 134 -16.51 -10.70 0.35
CA ARG A 134 -16.01 -11.16 -0.97
C ARG A 134 -15.27 -12.50 -0.86
N LEU A 135 -14.40 -12.65 0.13
CA LEU A 135 -13.60 -13.88 0.33
C LEU A 135 -14.45 -15.09 0.71
N GLN A 136 -15.56 -14.90 1.42
CA GLN A 136 -16.52 -15.98 1.70
C GLN A 136 -17.15 -16.53 0.41
N LYS A 137 -17.38 -15.67 -0.58
CA LYS A 137 -17.93 -16.07 -1.89
C LYS A 137 -16.86 -16.63 -2.81
N ASN A 138 -15.67 -16.05 -2.78
CA ASN A 138 -14.52 -16.46 -3.57
C ASN A 138 -13.23 -16.36 -2.75
N PRO A 139 -12.77 -17.47 -2.13
CA PRO A 139 -11.53 -17.47 -1.35
C PRO A 139 -10.27 -17.12 -2.17
N GLY A 140 -10.34 -17.21 -3.50
CA GLY A 140 -9.25 -16.85 -4.41
C GLY A 140 -9.35 -15.43 -4.97
N ASP A 141 -10.24 -14.58 -4.44
CA ASP A 141 -10.38 -13.18 -4.85
C ASP A 141 -9.12 -12.38 -4.48
N GLN A 142 -8.24 -12.18 -5.45
CA GLN A 142 -6.94 -11.54 -5.25
C GLN A 142 -7.07 -10.08 -4.78
N ASP A 143 -8.07 -9.34 -5.30
CA ASP A 143 -8.31 -7.97 -4.86
C ASP A 143 -8.78 -7.94 -3.40
N ALA A 144 -9.70 -8.83 -3.03
CA ALA A 144 -10.17 -8.91 -1.66
C ALA A 144 -9.06 -9.31 -0.68
N LEU A 145 -8.19 -10.25 -1.06
CA LEU A 145 -7.00 -10.61 -0.28
C LEU A 145 -6.06 -9.41 -0.10
N TYR A 146 -5.77 -8.69 -1.19
CA TYR A 146 -4.89 -7.52 -1.15
C TYR A 146 -5.45 -6.43 -0.23
N TRP A 147 -6.71 -6.04 -0.42
CA TRP A 147 -7.33 -4.96 0.36
C TRP A 147 -7.62 -5.34 1.81
N ALA A 148 -7.87 -6.62 2.11
CA ALA A 148 -7.90 -7.10 3.49
C ALA A 148 -6.52 -6.93 4.15
N GLY A 149 -5.44 -7.31 3.45
CA GLY A 149 -4.08 -7.13 3.92
C GLY A 149 -3.73 -5.66 4.22
N MET A 150 -4.13 -4.74 3.33
CA MET A 150 -3.97 -3.30 3.53
C MET A 150 -4.69 -2.80 4.79
N ALA A 151 -5.96 -3.21 4.99
CA ALA A 151 -6.73 -2.83 6.17
C ALA A 151 -6.14 -3.42 7.47
N HIS A 152 -5.56 -4.63 7.43
CA HIS A 152 -4.85 -5.20 8.56
C HIS A 152 -3.57 -4.43 8.89
N ALA A 153 -2.77 -4.08 7.89
CA ALA A 153 -1.55 -3.32 8.07
C ALA A 153 -1.83 -1.95 8.70
N ALA A 154 -2.86 -1.24 8.24
CA ALA A 154 -3.27 0.06 8.75
C ALA A 154 -3.77 0.03 10.20
N ARG A 155 -4.21 -1.13 10.71
CA ARG A 155 -4.65 -1.31 12.11
C ARG A 155 -3.49 -1.52 13.10
N SER A 156 -2.35 -2.03 12.63
CA SER A 156 -1.21 -2.37 13.49
C SER A 156 -0.53 -1.22 14.26
N PRO A 157 -0.51 0.05 13.80
CA PRO A 157 0.22 1.11 14.47
C PRO A 157 -0.54 1.76 15.66
N ILE A 158 -1.75 1.30 15.99
CA ILE A 158 -2.53 1.79 17.14
C ILE A 158 -2.48 0.83 18.32
#